data_AF-A0A845RRW0-F1
#
_entry.id   AF-A0A845RRW0-F1
#
_cell.length_a   1.000
_cell.length_b   1.000
_cell.length_c   1.000
_cell.angle_alpha   90.00
_cell.angle_beta   90.00
_cell.angle_gamma   90.00
#
_symmetry.space_group_name_H-M   'P 1'
#
loop_
_entity.id
_entity.type
_entity.pdbx_description
1 polymer ?
#
loop_
_entity_poly.entity_id
_entity_poly.type
_entity_poly.pdbx_seq_one_letter_code
_entity_poly.pdbx_strand_id
1 'polypeptide(L)' 'MSALLPHDNSRYFGLLSAIEPAEDHQIATITVINNCRVILPLDLDLTEYLNGPVGIACIAGKFYVRRLEDHDKAERQ' A
#
# COMPACT_ATOMS: atom_id res chain seq x y z
N MET A 1 2.23 -13.22 11.26
CA MET A 1 2.95 -12.11 10.60
C MET A 1 2.63 -10.82 11.33
N SER A 2 3.65 -10.09 11.78
CA SER A 2 3.51 -8.76 12.37
C SER A 2 3.27 -7.71 11.27
N ALA A 3 2.50 -6.66 11.57
CA ALA A 3 2.35 -5.52 10.67
C ALA A 3 3.62 -4.65 10.73
N LEU A 4 3.99 -4.06 9.59
CA LEU A 4 5.14 -3.17 9.46
C LEU A 4 4.72 -1.73 9.72
N LEU A 5 5.48 -1.03 10.55
CA LEU A 5 5.40 0.42 10.68
C LEU A 5 6.29 1.06 9.62
N PRO A 6 5.76 1.88 8.70
CA PRO A 6 6.56 2.57 7.69
C PRO A 6 7.57 3.52 8.32
N HIS A 7 8.85 3.32 8.02
CA HIS A 7 9.89 4.32 8.27
C HIS A 7 9.91 5.36 7.15
N ASP A 8 10.59 6.48 7.37
CA ASP A 8 10.79 7.47 6.33
C ASP A 8 11.51 6.85 5.11
N ASN A 9 11.07 7.21 3.91
CA ASN A 9 11.47 6.65 2.61
C ASN A 9 11.08 5.18 2.36
N SER A 10 10.19 4.59 3.18
CA SER A 10 9.65 3.25 2.90
C SER A 10 8.74 3.27 1.67
N ARG A 11 8.82 2.22 0.85
CA ARG A 11 7.97 2.03 -0.33
C ARG A 11 7.43 0.61 -0.39
N TYR A 12 6.13 0.48 -0.61
CA TYR A 12 5.41 -0.77 -0.72
C TYR A 12 4.68 -0.79 -2.06
N PHE A 13 4.79 -1.89 -2.79
CA PHE A 13 4.14 -2.08 -4.08
C PHE A 13 3.44 -3.43 -4.04
N GLY A 14 2.28 -3.60 -4.67
CA GLY A 14 1.60 -4.89 -4.75
C GLY A 14 0.09 -4.75 -4.89
N LEU A 15 -0.65 -5.84 -4.74
CA LEU A 15 -2.11 -5.83 -4.76
C LEU A 15 -2.65 -5.43 -3.38
N LEU A 16 -3.46 -4.38 -3.29
CA LEU A 16 -4.17 -4.05 -2.05
C LEU A 16 -5.35 -5.00 -1.88
N SER A 17 -5.22 -6.00 -1.02
CA SER A 17 -6.21 -7.08 -0.87
C SER A 17 -7.15 -6.90 0.31
N ALA A 18 -6.75 -6.16 1.34
CA ALA A 18 -7.58 -5.88 2.51
C ALA A 18 -7.18 -4.58 3.22
N ILE A 19 -8.16 -3.98 3.89
CA ILE A 19 -7.99 -2.84 4.80
C ILE A 19 -8.70 -3.19 6.10
N GLU A 20 -7.96 -3.28 7.19
CA GLU A 20 -8.48 -3.57 8.53
C GLU A 20 -8.42 -2.30 9.38
N PRO A 21 -9.55 -1.70 9.79
CA PRO A 21 -9.53 -0.54 10.69
C PRO A 21 -9.14 -0.96 12.12
N ALA A 22 -8.36 -0.11 12.79
CA ALA A 22 -8.02 -0.19 14.21
C ALA A 22 -8.39 1.15 14.91
N GLU A 23 -8.13 1.26 16.22
CA GLU A 23 -8.57 2.41 17.02
C GLU A 23 -7.93 3.74 16.56
N ASP A 24 -6.65 3.74 16.19
CA ASP A 24 -5.85 4.92 15.83
C ASP A 24 -5.15 4.81 14.46
N HIS A 25 -5.32 3.68 13.76
CA HIS A 25 -4.66 3.41 12.47
C HIS A 25 -5.52 2.46 11.63
N GLN A 26 -5.07 2.20 10.40
CA GLN A 26 -5.58 1.11 9.57
C GLN A 26 -4.42 0.21 9.14
N ILE A 27 -4.70 -1.07 8.93
CA ILE A 27 -3.73 -2.03 8.43
C ILE A 27 -4.10 -2.37 6.98
N ALA A 28 -3.26 -1.95 6.05
CA ALA A 28 -3.37 -2.34 4.65
C ALA A 28 -2.61 -3.64 4.41
N THR A 29 -3.27 -4.62 3.79
CA THR A 29 -2.62 -5.84 3.31
C THR A 29 -2.25 -5.65 1.85
N ILE A 30 -0.94 -5.53 1.60
CA ILE A 30 -0.33 -5.39 0.27
C ILE A 30 0.27 -6.73 -0.11
N THR A 31 -0.42 -7.46 -0.95
CA THR A 31 0.00 -8.76 -1.45
C THR A 31 1.05 -8.59 -2.54
N VAL A 32 2.30 -8.83 -2.13
CA VAL A 32 3.40 -9.35 -2.97
C VAL A 32 3.65 -10.79 -2.51
N ILE A 33 4.61 -11.51 -3.11
CA ILE A 33 5.10 -12.87 -2.80
C ILE A 33 4.92 -13.34 -1.32
N ASN A 34 4.94 -12.44 -0.32
CA ASN A 34 4.78 -12.74 1.12
C ASN A 34 3.68 -11.96 1.91
N ASN A 35 2.60 -11.45 1.30
CA ASN A 35 1.48 -10.77 2.01
C ASN A 35 1.94 -9.74 3.07
N CYS A 36 2.44 -8.59 2.61
CA CYS A 36 2.94 -7.54 3.47
C CYS A 36 1.77 -6.81 4.17
N ARG A 37 1.80 -6.70 5.50
CA ARG A 37 0.83 -5.89 6.27
C ARG A 37 1.49 -4.58 6.67
N VAL A 38 0.88 -3.45 6.38
CA VAL A 38 1.44 -2.11 6.60
C VAL A 38 0.49 -1.27 7.45
N ILE A 39 1.01 -0.69 8.53
CA ILE A 39 0.27 0.25 9.38
C ILE A 39 0.25 1.60 8.69
N LEU A 40 -0.94 2.16 8.46
CA LEU A 40 -1.16 3.42 7.78
C LEU A 40 -2.08 4.33 8.63
N PRO A 41 -2.00 5.66 8.45
CA PRO A 41 -2.90 6.60 9.11
C PRO A 41 -4.36 6.33 8.77
N LEU A 42 -5.28 6.51 9.72
CA LEU A 42 -6.70 6.25 9.52
C LEU A 42 -7.37 7.22 8.53
N ASP A 43 -6.82 8.42 8.36
CA ASP A 43 -7.31 9.47 7.45
C ASP A 43 -6.88 9.26 6.00
N LEU A 44 -6.04 8.25 5.72
CA LEU A 44 -5.65 7.89 4.36
C LEU A 44 -6.76 7.08 3.67
N ASP A 45 -7.54 7.69 2.78
CA ASP A 45 -8.56 6.94 2.04
C ASP A 45 -7.93 6.00 1.00
N LEU A 46 -8.11 4.70 1.19
CA LEU A 46 -7.62 3.64 0.32
C LEU A 46 -8.73 2.91 -0.42
N THR A 47 -9.99 3.33 -0.25
CA THR A 47 -11.18 2.63 -0.74
C THR A 47 -11.12 2.42 -2.25
N GLU A 48 -10.68 3.44 -2.98
CA GLU A 48 -10.54 3.38 -4.43
C GLU A 48 -9.37 2.49 -4.90
N TYR A 49 -8.45 2.07 -4.04
CA TYR A 49 -7.30 1.25 -4.42
C TYR A 49 -7.54 -0.25 -4.13
N LEU A 50 -8.63 -0.59 -3.46
CA LEU A 50 -8.93 -1.95 -3.03
C LEU A 50 -9.09 -2.90 -4.23
N ASN A 51 -8.56 -4.12 -4.08
CA ASN A 51 -8.47 -5.13 -5.13
C ASN A 51 -7.68 -4.70 -6.37
N GLY A 52 -6.87 -3.64 -6.24
CA GLY A 52 -6.06 -3.09 -7.31
C GLY A 52 -4.57 -3.07 -6.99
N PRO A 53 -3.70 -3.09 -8.01
CA PRO A 53 -2.28 -2.88 -7.85
C PRO A 53 -2.01 -1.43 -7.39
N VAL A 54 -1.29 -1.28 -6.29
CA VAL A 54 -1.04 -0.01 -5.60
C VAL A 54 0.44 0.15 -5.27
N GLY A 55 0.91 1.40 -5.31
CA GLY A 55 2.16 1.82 -4.70
C GLY A 55 1.88 2.77 -3.53
N ILE A 56 2.42 2.46 -2.36
CA ILE A 56 2.35 3.30 -1.16
C ILE A 56 3.77 3.69 -0.74
N ALA A 57 4.02 4.98 -0.57
CA ALA A 57 5.30 5.50 -0.12
C ALA A 57 5.12 6.41 1.10
N CYS A 58 6.01 6.27 2.08
CA CYS A 58 6.17 7.23 3.16
C CYS A 58 7.40 8.08 2.86
N ILE A 59 7.24 9.39 2.65
CA ILE A 59 8.33 10.32 2.31
C ILE A 59 8.16 11.59 3.15
N ALA A 60 9.20 11.95 3.91
CA ALA A 60 9.19 13.05 4.87
C ALA A 60 7.98 13.01 5.83
N GLY A 61 7.62 11.81 6.30
CA GLY A 61 6.47 11.58 7.19
C GLY A 61 5.10 11.72 6.53
N LYS A 62 5.04 11.87 5.20
CA LYS A 62 3.79 11.95 4.43
C LYS A 62 3.56 10.67 3.63
N PHE A 63 2.31 10.24 3.54
CA PHE A 63 1.91 9.09 2.76
C PHE A 63 1.46 9.50 1.36
N TYR A 64 1.97 8.79 0.36
CA TYR A 64 1.63 8.94 -1.05
C TYR A 64 1.13 7.59 -1.56
N VAL A 65 -0.02 7.60 -2.22
CA VAL A 65 -0.67 6.41 -2.78
C VAL A 65 -0.89 6.65 -4.27
N ARG A 66 -0.64 5.62 -5.08
CA ARG A 66 -0.98 5.64 -6.51
C ARG A 66 -1.42 4.27 -6.98
N ARG A 67 -2.32 4.23 -7.97
CA ARG A 67 -2.58 2.99 -8.71
C ARG A 67 -1.38 2.69 -9.61
N LEU A 68 -0.98 1.42 -9.63
CA LEU A 68 -0.02 0.92 -10.60
C LEU A 68 -0.85 0.34 -11.73
N GLU A 69 -1.28 1.15 -12.68
CA GLU A 69 -1.92 0.61 -13.89
C GLU A 69 -1.03 -0.46 -14.52
N ASP A 70 -1.64 -1.47 -15.18
CA ASP A 70 -0.92 -2.47 -15.97
C ASP A 70 -0.09 -1.75 -17.05
N HIS A 71 1.13 -1.34 -16.70
CA HIS A 71 2.16 -0.94 -17.63
C HIS A 71 2.71 -2.14 -18.43
N ASP A 72 1.96 -3.24 -18.51
CA ASP A 72 2.21 -4.43 -19.33
C ASP A 72 2.00 -4.19 -20.84
N LYS A 73 1.98 -2.93 -21.28
CA LYS A 73 2.09 -2.53 -22.69
C LYS A 73 3.29 -1.67 -23.04
N ALA A 74 4.22 -1.42 -22.11
CA ALA A 74 5.32 -0.48 -22.38
C ALA A 74 6.63 -1.11 -22.89
N GLU A 75 6.96 -2.39 -22.65
CA GLU A 75 8.29 -2.92 -23.02
C GLU A 75 8.28 -4.36 -23.55
N ARG A 76 7.48 -4.61 -24.59
CA ARG A 76 7.78 -5.68 -25.56
C ARG A 76 7.82 -5.09 -26.96
N GLN A 77 8.90 -4.38 -27.27
CA GLN A 77 9.39 -4.19 -28.63
C GLN A 77 10.65 -5.05 -28.81
#